data_AF-A0A950DK37-F1
#
_entry.id   AF-A0A950DK37-F1
#
_cell.length_a   1.000
_cell.length_b   1.000
_cell.length_c   1.000
_cell.angle_alpha   90.00
_cell.angle_beta   90.00
_cell.angle_gamma   90.00
#
_symmetry.space_group_name_H-M   'P 1'
#
loop_
_entity.id
_entity.type
_entity.pdbx_description
1 polymer ?
#
loop_
_entity_poly.entity_id
_entity_poly.type
_entity_poly.pdbx_seq_one_letter_code
_entity_poly.pdbx_strand_id
1 'polypeptide(L)'
;ISRSWKSGDELTARFPMRVQTHFSNYEVAGNRGRAAISRGPLIYCAEETDNAPRLDRWMIHPEKGTELDRENGDLGEIVSLSVSGSIEEDEENSLYTLSAPARKSCPIKMLPYYAWDNRAPGEMLVWLRYGR
;
A
#
# COMPACT_ATOMS: atom_id res chain seq x y z
N ILE A 1 24.15 13.08 19.75
CA ILE A 1 25.62 12.97 19.73
C ILE A 1 26.19 14.22 20.39
N SER A 2 26.96 14.07 21.49
CA SER A 2 27.56 15.20 22.21
C SER A 2 29.08 15.10 22.14
N ARG A 3 29.70 15.98 21.34
CA ARG A 3 31.16 16.12 21.16
C ARG A 3 31.48 17.53 20.67
N SER A 4 32.74 17.96 20.76
CA SER A 4 33.21 19.16 20.07
C SER A 4 33.37 18.87 18.58
N TRP A 5 32.77 19.72 17.74
CA TRP A 5 32.83 19.64 16.28
C TRP A 5 33.92 20.56 15.74
N LYS A 6 34.57 20.16 14.65
CA LYS A 6 35.60 20.90 13.93
C LYS A 6 35.18 21.12 12.48
N SER A 7 35.76 22.14 11.85
CA SER A 7 35.57 22.37 10.41
C SER A 7 35.96 21.12 9.62
N GLY A 8 35.06 20.65 8.75
CA GLY A 8 35.24 19.44 7.95
C GLY A 8 34.77 18.14 8.61
N ASP A 9 34.23 18.16 9.84
CA ASP A 9 33.56 16.98 10.39
C ASP A 9 32.30 16.64 9.57
N GLU A 10 32.14 15.37 9.20
CA GLU A 10 30.94 14.85 8.54
C GLU A 10 30.20 13.87 9.46
N LEU A 11 28.87 13.97 9.47
CA LEU A 11 27.99 13.00 10.12
C LEU A 11 27.15 12.30 9.05
N THR A 12 27.40 11.01 8.86
CA THR A 12 26.57 10.17 7.99
C THR A 12 25.58 9.37 8.83
N ALA A 13 24.29 9.47 8.50
CA ALA A 13 23.25 8.59 9.02
C ALA A 13 22.68 7.74 7.88
N ARG A 14 22.41 6.45 8.16
CA ARG A 14 21.80 5.53 7.20
C ARG A 14 20.53 4.97 7.80
N PHE A 15 19.39 5.30 7.20
CA PHE A 15 18.09 4.77 7.58
C PHE A 15 17.57 3.87 6.48
N PRO A 16 17.49 2.54 6.70
CA PRO A 16 16.95 1.62 5.70
C PRO A 16 15.48 1.95 5.39
N MET A 17 15.20 2.30 4.14
CA MET A 17 13.84 2.57 3.63
C MET A 17 13.14 1.26 3.23
N ARG A 18 12.90 0.39 4.21
CA ARG A 18 12.23 -0.90 4.01
C ARG A 18 10.73 -0.70 3.85
N VAL A 19 10.11 -1.52 3.01
CA VAL A 19 8.65 -1.68 3.00
C VAL A 19 8.25 -2.34 4.32
N GLN A 20 7.23 -1.81 4.97
CA GLN A 20 6.70 -2.31 6.23
C GLN A 20 5.19 -2.52 6.12
N THR A 21 4.73 -3.64 6.65
CA THR A 21 3.31 -3.94 6.80
C THR A 21 2.88 -3.59 8.21
N HIS A 22 1.90 -2.70 8.33
CA HIS A 22 1.37 -2.23 9.60
C HIS A 22 0.02 -2.86 9.87
N PHE A 23 -0.15 -3.37 11.09
CA PHE A 23 -1.42 -3.81 11.62
C PHE A 23 -1.82 -2.87 12.74
N SER A 24 -3.09 -2.48 12.80
CA SER A 24 -3.59 -1.68 13.90
C SER A 24 -3.77 -2.52 15.16
N ASN A 25 -3.87 -1.85 16.31
CA ASN A 25 -4.41 -2.47 17.51
C ASN A 25 -5.81 -3.07 17.21
N TYR A 26 -6.12 -4.21 17.82
CA TYR A 26 -7.37 -4.95 17.63
C TYR A 26 -8.64 -4.15 18.01
N GLU A 27 -8.51 -3.19 18.91
CA GLU A 27 -9.59 -2.28 19.32
C GLU A 27 -10.01 -1.31 18.20
N VAL A 28 -9.18 -1.14 17.16
CA VAL A 28 -9.54 -0.35 15.97
C VAL A 28 -10.40 -1.21 15.05
N ALA A 29 -11.70 -1.28 15.34
CA ALA A 29 -12.64 -2.16 14.66
C ALA A 29 -12.63 -2.03 13.13
N GLY A 30 -12.50 -0.80 12.61
CA GLY A 30 -12.49 -0.53 11.16
C GLY A 30 -11.31 -1.13 10.40
N ASN A 31 -10.22 -1.45 11.09
CA ASN A 31 -8.98 -1.97 10.50
C ASN A 31 -8.79 -3.48 10.73
N ARG A 32 -9.74 -4.16 11.36
CA ARG A 32 -9.66 -5.60 11.59
C ARG A 32 -9.56 -6.34 10.25
N GLY A 33 -8.61 -7.27 10.15
CA GLY A 33 -8.35 -8.02 8.92
C GLY A 33 -7.74 -7.18 7.79
N ARG A 34 -7.28 -5.95 8.09
CA ARG A 34 -6.65 -5.05 7.13
C ARG A 34 -5.22 -4.73 7.56
N ALA A 35 -4.43 -4.28 6.60
CA ALA A 35 -3.08 -3.77 6.83
C ALA A 35 -2.83 -2.53 5.97
N ALA A 36 -1.91 -1.68 6.42
CA ALA A 36 -1.39 -0.55 5.67
C ALA A 36 0.07 -0.80 5.31
N ILE A 37 0.51 -0.28 4.16
CA ILE A 37 1.89 -0.38 3.71
C ILE A 37 2.59 0.95 3.92
N SER A 38 3.83 0.92 4.41
CA SER A 38 4.70 2.08 4.47
C SER A 38 6.06 1.80 3.87
N ARG A 39 6.78 2.85 3.49
CA ARG A 39 8.21 2.79 3.18
C ARG A 39 8.91 4.02 3.76
N GLY A 40 9.76 3.80 4.75
CA GLY A 40 10.27 4.89 5.57
C GLY A 40 9.13 5.63 6.28
N PRO A 41 9.07 6.97 6.26
CA PRO A 41 8.02 7.74 6.93
C PRO A 41 6.72 7.83 6.12
N LEU A 42 6.69 7.34 4.88
CA LEU A 42 5.54 7.51 3.99
C LEU A 42 4.59 6.32 4.10
N ILE A 43 3.31 6.63 4.36
CA ILE A 43 2.19 5.69 4.22
C ILE A 43 1.75 5.67 2.76
N TYR A 44 1.40 4.48 2.27
CA TYR A 44 0.96 4.26 0.89
C TYR A 44 -0.55 3.97 0.83
N CYS A 45 -1.16 4.28 -0.31
CA CYS A 45 -2.55 3.97 -0.63
C CYS A 45 -2.67 3.37 -2.03
N ALA A 46 -3.74 2.62 -2.27
CA ALA A 46 -4.16 2.20 -3.61
C ALA A 46 -5.24 3.16 -4.13
N GLU A 47 -5.13 3.58 -5.39
CA GLU A 47 -6.13 4.39 -6.10
C GLU A 47 -6.78 3.58 -7.22
N GLU A 48 -8.07 3.83 -7.51
CA GLU A 48 -8.79 3.26 -8.66
C GLU A 48 -8.17 3.64 -10.01
N THR A 49 -7.48 4.78 -10.10
CA THR A 49 -6.79 5.16 -11.34
C THR A 49 -5.71 4.13 -11.72
N ASP A 50 -5.09 3.46 -10.75
CA ASP A 50 -4.02 2.47 -10.99
C ASP A 50 -4.50 1.02 -10.86
N ASN A 51 -5.67 0.79 -10.27
CA ASN A 51 -6.18 -0.52 -9.91
C ASN A 51 -7.64 -0.61 -10.37
N ALA A 52 -8.13 -1.77 -10.80
CA ALA A 52 -9.55 -1.91 -11.14
C ALA A 52 -10.47 -1.44 -9.98
N PRO A 53 -11.69 -0.91 -10.27
CA PRO A 53 -12.63 -0.42 -9.27
C PRO A 53 -12.99 -1.47 -8.23
N ARG A 54 -13.71 -1.07 -7.18
CA ARG A 54 -14.07 -1.93 -6.05
C ARG A 54 -12.85 -2.36 -5.25
N LEU A 55 -12.07 -1.39 -4.79
CA LEU A 55 -10.88 -1.59 -3.96
C LEU A 55 -11.19 -2.39 -2.68
N ASP A 56 -12.46 -2.43 -2.25
CA ASP A 56 -12.93 -3.30 -1.16
C ASP A 56 -12.74 -4.81 -1.42
N ARG A 57 -12.65 -5.23 -2.69
CA ARG A 57 -12.40 -6.62 -3.11
C ARG A 57 -10.92 -7.01 -3.13
N TRP A 58 -10.02 -6.03 -3.03
CA TRP A 58 -8.59 -6.26 -3.16
C TRP A 58 -7.95 -6.64 -1.83
N MET A 59 -6.96 -7.53 -1.91
CA MET A 59 -6.22 -8.06 -0.78
C MET A 59 -4.72 -7.96 -1.04
N ILE A 60 -3.97 -7.40 -0.10
CA ILE A 60 -2.50 -7.34 -0.16
C ILE A 60 -1.87 -8.62 0.42
N HIS A 61 -0.80 -9.08 -0.22
CA HIS A 61 0.07 -10.22 0.13
C HIS A 61 1.55 -9.79 0.17
N PRO A 62 1.93 -8.81 1.02
CA PRO A 62 3.29 -8.25 1.03
C PRO A 62 4.38 -9.30 1.32
N GLU A 63 4.06 -10.39 2.01
CA GLU A 63 4.97 -11.52 2.22
C GLU A 63 5.37 -12.25 0.94
N LYS A 64 4.56 -12.15 -0.12
CA LYS A 64 4.85 -12.73 -1.45
C LYS A 64 5.70 -11.80 -2.31
N GLY A 65 5.96 -10.56 -1.88
CA GLY A 65 6.86 -9.64 -2.57
C GLY A 65 6.31 -8.23 -2.70
N THR A 66 7.23 -7.29 -2.84
CA THR A 66 6.94 -5.90 -3.19
C THR A 66 8.06 -5.37 -4.06
N GLU A 67 7.70 -4.82 -5.21
CA GLU A 67 8.62 -4.17 -6.13
C GLU A 67 8.47 -2.65 -6.02
N LEU A 68 9.56 -1.93 -6.26
CA LEU A 68 9.58 -0.47 -6.22
C LEU A 68 9.72 0.05 -7.63
N ASP A 69 8.94 1.08 -7.95
CA ASP A 69 9.11 1.82 -9.19
C ASP A 69 9.32 3.31 -8.91
N ARG A 70 10.24 3.93 -9.64
CA ARG A 70 10.48 5.37 -9.57
C ARG A 70 9.76 6.01 -10.74
N GLU A 71 8.69 6.70 -10.43
CA GLU A 71 7.86 7.34 -11.44
C GLU A 71 8.19 8.82 -11.50
N ASN A 72 8.26 9.34 -12.73
CA ASN A 72 8.36 10.76 -13.00
C ASN A 72 7.31 11.10 -14.05
N GLY A 73 6.19 11.68 -13.60
CA GLY A 73 5.02 11.94 -14.42
C GLY A 73 4.12 12.99 -13.79
N ASP A 74 2.81 12.83 -13.94
CA ASP A 74 1.81 13.81 -13.48
C ASP A 74 1.87 14.08 -11.96
N LEU A 75 2.39 13.12 -11.19
CA LEU A 75 2.58 13.22 -9.73
C LEU A 75 3.97 13.75 -9.33
N GLY A 76 4.79 14.17 -10.30
CA GLY A 76 6.21 14.49 -10.08
C GLY A 76 7.06 13.24 -9.84
N GLU A 77 8.20 13.42 -9.18
CA GLU A 77 9.10 12.31 -8.81
C GLU A 77 8.59 11.61 -7.54
N ILE A 78 8.00 10.44 -7.70
CA ILE A 78 7.53 9.60 -6.59
C ILE A 78 8.13 8.20 -6.67
N VAL A 79 8.09 7.49 -5.54
CA VAL A 79 8.38 6.05 -5.49
C VAL A 79 7.08 5.32 -5.23
N SER A 80 6.56 4.61 -6.22
CA SER A 80 5.41 3.72 -6.06
C SER A 80 5.86 2.32 -5.67
N LEU A 81 4.88 1.51 -5.25
CA LEU A 81 5.05 0.11 -4.88
C LEU A 81 4.11 -0.75 -5.71
N SER A 82 4.61 -1.86 -6.24
CA SER A 82 3.80 -2.96 -6.74
C SER A 82 3.82 -4.06 -5.69
N VAL A 83 2.73 -4.18 -4.92
CA VAL A 83 2.59 -5.16 -3.84
C VAL A 83 1.87 -6.38 -4.38
N SER A 84 2.43 -7.58 -4.18
CA SER A 84 1.72 -8.82 -4.52
C SER A 84 0.33 -8.84 -3.87
N GLY A 85 -0.70 -9.22 -4.61
CA GLY A 85 -2.07 -9.14 -4.13
C GLY A 85 -3.02 -10.12 -4.84
N SER A 86 -4.29 -10.04 -4.48
CA SER A 86 -5.36 -10.71 -5.19
C SER A 86 -6.63 -9.87 -5.17
N ILE A 87 -7.52 -10.14 -6.11
CA ILE A 87 -8.86 -9.58 -6.15
C ILE A 87 -9.88 -10.72 -6.04
N GLU A 88 -10.92 -10.51 -5.23
CA GLU A 88 -12.06 -11.42 -5.19
C GLU A 88 -12.95 -11.23 -6.43
N GLU A 89 -13.17 -12.32 -7.14
CA GLU A 89 -14.09 -12.41 -8.27
C GLU A 89 -15.40 -13.04 -7.76
N ASP A 90 -16.50 -12.36 -8.05
CA ASP A 90 -17.83 -12.84 -7.73
C ASP A 90 -18.64 -12.81 -9.02
N GLU A 91 -19.04 -14.00 -9.47
CA GLU A 91 -19.83 -14.19 -10.69
C GLU A 91 -21.33 -14.06 -10.43
N GLU A 92 -21.77 -14.14 -9.17
CA GLU A 92 -23.18 -14.13 -8.79
C GLU A 92 -23.57 -12.77 -8.17
N ASN A 93 -24.60 -12.12 -8.70
CA ASN A 93 -25.16 -10.90 -8.11
C ASN A 93 -26.10 -11.21 -6.92
N SER A 94 -25.75 -12.22 -6.11
CA SER A 94 -26.53 -12.66 -4.94
C SER A 94 -26.05 -11.96 -3.69
N LEU A 95 -26.97 -11.61 -2.79
CA LEU A 95 -26.61 -11.07 -1.47
C LEU A 95 -25.94 -12.13 -0.57
N TYR A 96 -26.24 -13.41 -0.79
CA TYR A 96 -25.71 -14.53 -0.02
C TYR A 96 -25.33 -15.69 -0.92
N THR A 97 -24.14 -16.26 -0.70
CA THR A 97 -23.63 -17.47 -1.36
C THR A 97 -23.17 -18.47 -0.31
N LEU A 98 -23.13 -19.77 -0.66
CA LEU A 98 -22.62 -20.83 0.22
C LEU A 98 -21.15 -21.19 -0.05
N SER A 99 -20.56 -20.55 -1.05
CA SER A 99 -19.19 -20.75 -1.51
C SER A 99 -18.38 -19.47 -1.27
N ALA A 100 -17.11 -19.63 -0.87
CA ALA A 100 -16.20 -18.50 -0.81
C ALA A 100 -15.94 -17.94 -2.23
N PRO A 101 -15.80 -16.62 -2.40
CA PRO A 101 -15.45 -16.03 -3.69
C PRO A 101 -14.14 -16.58 -4.23
N ALA A 102 -14.07 -16.73 -5.56
CA ALA A 102 -12.82 -17.04 -6.23
C ALA A 102 -11.84 -15.87 -6.05
N ARG A 103 -10.54 -16.16 -6.08
CA ARG A 103 -9.50 -15.12 -5.99
C ARG A 103 -8.55 -15.25 -7.16
N LYS A 104 -8.29 -14.12 -7.82
CA LYS A 104 -7.30 -14.01 -8.88
C LYS A 104 -6.09 -13.23 -8.37
N SER A 105 -4.91 -13.82 -8.50
CA SER A 105 -3.65 -13.16 -8.12
C SER A 105 -3.34 -12.02 -9.09
N CYS A 106 -3.06 -10.84 -8.55
CA CYS A 106 -2.68 -9.66 -9.31
C CYS A 106 -1.89 -8.68 -8.42
N PRO A 107 -0.87 -8.00 -8.95
CA PRO A 107 -0.19 -6.95 -8.20
C PRO A 107 -1.13 -5.77 -7.93
N ILE A 108 -0.90 -5.08 -6.83
CA ILE A 108 -1.60 -3.87 -6.40
C ILE A 108 -0.61 -2.72 -6.47
N LYS A 109 -0.91 -1.74 -7.33
CA LYS A 109 -0.10 -0.54 -7.40
C LYS A 109 -0.52 0.41 -6.28
N MET A 110 0.46 0.80 -5.47
CA MET A 110 0.28 1.72 -4.36
C MET A 110 1.24 2.91 -4.49
N LEU A 111 0.80 4.09 -4.06
CA LEU A 111 1.57 5.32 -4.14
C LEU A 111 1.58 5.99 -2.77
N PRO A 112 2.50 6.94 -2.51
CA PRO A 112 2.46 7.70 -1.27
C PRO A 112 1.10 8.40 -1.09
N TYR A 113 0.51 8.28 0.09
CA TYR A 113 -0.83 8.80 0.41
C TYR A 113 -0.97 10.30 0.11
N TYR A 114 0.10 11.09 0.28
CA TYR A 114 0.06 12.53 0.00
C TYR A 114 -0.17 12.86 -1.49
N ALA A 115 0.09 11.92 -2.40
CA ALA A 115 -0.01 12.11 -3.84
C ALA A 115 -1.39 11.73 -4.42
N TRP A 116 -2.26 11.13 -3.61
CA TRP A 116 -3.64 10.79 -4.00
C TRP A 116 -4.43 12.02 -4.45
N ASP A 117 -5.43 11.79 -5.31
CA ASP A 117 -6.43 12.78 -5.77
C ASP A 117 -5.85 13.93 -6.61
N ASN A 118 -4.72 13.67 -7.26
CA ASN A 118 -4.10 14.57 -8.24
C ASN A 118 -4.28 14.08 -9.69
N ARG A 119 -5.10 13.04 -9.91
CA ARG A 119 -5.39 12.43 -11.22
C ARG A 119 -6.90 12.29 -11.43
N ALA A 120 -7.40 11.15 -11.92
CA ALA A 120 -8.82 10.94 -12.13
C ALA A 120 -9.55 10.66 -10.78
N PRO A 121 -10.79 11.15 -10.62
CA PRO A 121 -11.59 10.84 -9.44
C PRO A 121 -11.89 9.34 -9.37
N GLY A 122 -11.86 8.77 -8.17
CA GLY A 122 -12.12 7.34 -7.96
C GLY A 122 -11.91 6.90 -6.51
N GLU A 123 -12.07 5.60 -6.27
CA GLU A 123 -11.85 5.01 -4.95
C GLU A 123 -10.39 5.13 -4.48
N MET A 124 -10.19 5.19 -3.17
CA MET A 124 -8.87 5.11 -2.53
C MET A 124 -8.94 4.38 -1.19
N LEU A 125 -7.97 3.50 -0.94
CA LEU A 125 -7.79 2.84 0.36
C LEU A 125 -6.33 2.88 0.84
N VAL A 126 -6.15 3.26 2.10
CA VAL A 126 -4.89 3.08 2.85
C VAL A 126 -4.84 1.69 3.51
N TRP A 127 -5.96 1.26 4.10
CA TRP A 127 -6.09 -0.01 4.81
C TRP A 127 -6.80 -1.04 3.92
N LEU A 128 -6.00 -1.85 3.21
CA LEU A 128 -6.51 -2.93 2.37
C LEU A 128 -6.64 -4.22 3.17
N ARG A 129 -7.51 -5.13 2.72
CA ARG A 129 -7.64 -6.45 3.36
C ARG A 129 -6.29 -7.18 3.29
N TYR A 130 -5.91 -7.83 4.38
CA TYR A 130 -4.68 -8.61 4.43
C TYR A 130 -4.98 -10.06 4.05
N GLY A 131 -4.37 -10.53 2.96
CA GLY A 131 -4.50 -11.91 2.52
C GLY A 131 -3.39 -12.78 3.09
N ARG A 132 -3.76 -13.84 3.80
CA ARG A 132 -2.84 -14.90 4.22
C ARG A 132 -2.53 -15.87 3.07
#